data_AF-C8PNY8-F1
#
_entry.id   AF-C8PNY8-F1
#
_cell.length_a   1.000
_cell.length_b   1.000
_cell.length_c   1.000
_cell.angle_alpha   90.00
_cell.angle_beta   90.00
_cell.angle_gamma   90.00
#
_symmetry.space_group_name_H-M   'P 1'
#
loop_
_entity.id
_entity.type
_entity.pdbx_description
1 polymer ?
#
loop_
_entity_poly.entity_id
_entity_poly.type
_entity_poly.pdbx_seq_one_letter_code
_entity_poly.pdbx_strand_id
1 'polypeptide(L)'
;MNDAEIIRSFDNEKDKSLKIQLQKVDGLEKCIVIILSGYVDTYNSTFFQKRVTTLIDAGYIQIIFNCAHLDYVSSTGIGSFTAFLKAVKGKGGDIVLLSLQPKVYEVFQLLGFANFFTIHDSLETSIAFFKNKGSAATPQVTLFPKIFSCPICAKKLKAPRPGRFRCSECKTILAIDNNAQVSLG
;
A
#
# COMPACT_ATOMS: atom_id res chain seq x y z
N MET A 1 4.27 -23.53 16.33
CA MET A 1 5.25 -22.53 16.80
C MET A 1 4.46 -21.44 17.46
N ASN A 2 4.76 -21.12 18.71
CA ASN A 2 4.01 -20.11 19.45
C ASN A 2 4.47 -18.71 19.01
N ASP A 3 3.58 -17.72 18.94
CA ASP A 3 3.94 -16.37 18.48
C ASP A 3 5.12 -15.75 19.25
N ALA A 4 5.24 -16.08 20.53
CA ALA A 4 6.32 -15.62 21.39
C ALA A 4 7.70 -16.18 21.00
N GLU A 5 7.76 -17.38 20.41
CA GLU A 5 9.02 -17.99 19.95
C GLU A 5 9.49 -17.34 18.65
N ILE A 6 8.56 -17.01 17.75
CA ILE A 6 8.87 -16.34 16.48
C ILE A 6 9.46 -14.95 16.76
N ILE A 7 8.82 -14.15 17.61
CA ILE A 7 9.30 -12.81 17.97
C ILE A 7 10.69 -12.89 18.63
N ARG A 8 10.91 -13.83 19.55
CA ARG A 8 12.21 -14.02 20.20
C ARG A 8 13.31 -14.46 19.22
N SER A 9 12.98 -15.25 18.20
CA SER A 9 13.96 -15.65 17.19
C SER A 9 14.46 -14.46 16.36
N PHE A 10 13.63 -13.42 16.18
CA PHE A 10 13.95 -12.22 15.42
C PHE A 10 14.97 -11.33 16.14
N ASP A 11 14.88 -11.23 17.46
CA ASP A 11 15.80 -10.40 18.26
C ASP A 11 17.23 -10.98 18.36
N ASN A 12 17.41 -12.28 18.09
CA ASN A 12 18.68 -13.00 18.33
C ASN A 12 19.64 -13.08 17.14
N GLU A 13 19.18 -13.14 15.88
CA GLU A 13 20.09 -12.98 14.73
C GLU A 13 20.06 -11.53 14.26
N LYS A 14 21.24 -10.92 14.27
CA LYS A 14 21.44 -9.51 13.97
C LYS A 14 22.27 -9.38 12.69
N ASP A 15 21.74 -8.63 11.75
CA ASP A 15 22.55 -8.08 10.67
C ASP A 15 23.13 -6.73 11.12
N LYS A 16 24.31 -6.35 10.59
CA LYS A 16 24.98 -5.11 11.00
C LYS A 16 24.36 -3.86 10.38
N SER A 17 23.73 -3.97 9.21
CA SER A 17 23.19 -2.85 8.45
C SER A 17 21.66 -2.81 8.43
N LEU A 18 20.98 -3.90 8.78
CA LEU A 18 19.51 -3.97 8.87
C LEU A 18 19.02 -4.45 10.22
N LYS A 19 18.30 -3.57 10.94
CA LYS A 19 17.55 -3.93 12.13
C LYS A 19 16.08 -4.18 11.77
N ILE A 20 15.54 -5.29 12.24
CA ILE A 20 14.13 -5.67 12.06
C ILE A 20 13.51 -5.83 13.44
N GLN A 21 12.44 -5.09 13.71
CA GLN A 21 11.65 -5.24 14.92
C GLN A 21 10.20 -5.56 14.57
N LEU A 22 9.55 -6.35 15.41
CA LEU A 22 8.17 -6.78 15.18
C LEU A 22 7.24 -6.13 16.20
N GLN A 23 6.08 -5.68 15.75
CA GLN A 23 5.02 -5.18 16.59
C GLN A 23 3.70 -5.80 16.16
N LYS A 24 2.99 -6.41 17.12
CA LYS A 24 1.64 -6.95 16.90
C LYS A 24 0.61 -5.81 16.85
N VAL A 25 -0.48 -6.07 16.14
CA VAL A 25 -1.62 -5.16 16.05
C VAL A 25 -2.81 -5.76 16.78
N ASP A 26 -3.30 -5.05 17.80
CA ASP A 26 -4.47 -5.49 18.56
C ASP A 26 -5.72 -5.53 17.67
N GLY A 27 -6.42 -6.67 17.72
CA GLY A 27 -7.63 -6.91 16.93
C GLY A 27 -7.39 -7.34 15.48
N LEU A 28 -6.15 -7.61 15.07
CA LEU A 28 -5.82 -8.19 13.76
C LEU A 28 -4.80 -9.34 13.90
N GLU A 29 -5.27 -10.56 14.11
CA GLU A 29 -4.41 -11.74 14.38
C GLU A 29 -3.46 -12.09 13.22
N LYS A 30 -3.87 -11.80 11.97
CA LYS A 30 -3.06 -12.06 10.78
C LYS A 30 -2.14 -10.90 10.42
N CYS A 31 -2.14 -9.83 11.21
CA CYS A 31 -1.40 -8.60 10.93
C CYS A 31 -0.16 -8.45 11.81
N ILE A 32 0.94 -8.06 11.16
CA ILE A 32 2.19 -7.75 11.84
C ILE A 32 2.79 -6.48 11.26
N VAL A 33 3.29 -5.60 12.14
CA VAL A 33 4.11 -4.46 11.76
C VAL A 33 5.57 -4.88 11.84
N ILE A 34 6.30 -4.70 10.74
CA ILE A 34 7.73 -4.94 10.62
C ILE A 34 8.42 -3.58 10.53
N ILE A 35 9.11 -3.20 11.58
CA ILE A 35 9.86 -1.93 11.66
C ILE A 35 11.25 -2.18 11.13
N LEU A 36 11.60 -1.48 10.04
CA LEU A 36 12.89 -1.57 9.38
C LEU A 36 13.73 -0.34 9.74
N SER A 37 14.99 -0.57 10.10
CA SER A 37 15.95 0.51 10.34
C SER A 37 17.31 0.19 9.71
N GLY A 38 17.88 1.17 9.01
CA GLY A 38 19.14 1.04 8.29
C GLY A 38 18.93 0.81 6.79
N TYR A 39 19.60 -0.20 6.24
CA TYR A 39 19.74 -0.41 4.79
C TYR A 39 19.27 -1.80 4.41
N VAL A 40 18.46 -1.91 3.34
CA VAL A 40 18.19 -3.22 2.71
C VAL A 40 19.00 -3.27 1.42
N ASP A 41 20.04 -4.09 1.39
CA ASP A 41 20.98 -4.19 0.27
C ASP A 41 21.15 -5.64 -0.22
N THR A 42 22.05 -5.84 -1.19
CA THR A 42 22.31 -7.17 -1.74
C THR A 42 22.89 -8.15 -0.70
N TYR A 43 23.68 -7.68 0.25
CA TYR A 43 24.36 -8.52 1.24
C TYR A 43 23.39 -9.03 2.31
N ASN A 44 22.44 -8.20 2.73
CA ASN A 44 21.44 -8.60 3.73
C ASN A 44 20.10 -9.07 3.14
N SER A 45 19.92 -9.03 1.82
CA SER A 45 18.69 -9.46 1.14
C SER A 45 18.25 -10.88 1.49
N THR A 46 19.19 -11.84 1.57
CA THR A 46 18.87 -13.24 1.95
C THR A 46 18.40 -13.33 3.39
N PHE A 47 19.02 -12.58 4.31
CA PHE A 47 18.61 -12.51 5.71
C PHE A 47 17.19 -11.94 5.81
N PHE A 48 16.94 -10.80 5.16
CA PHE A 48 15.63 -10.15 5.12
C PHE A 48 14.54 -11.08 4.58
N GLN A 49 14.82 -11.77 3.46
CA GLN A 49 13.89 -12.74 2.87
C GLN A 49 13.53 -13.89 3.81
N LYS A 50 14.53 -14.54 4.43
CA LYS A 50 14.27 -15.65 5.35
C LYS A 50 13.39 -15.23 6.52
N ARG A 51 13.69 -14.06 7.10
CA ARG A 51 12.93 -13.49 8.21
C ARG A 51 11.46 -13.27 7.82
N VAL A 52 11.20 -12.45 6.81
CA VAL A 52 9.83 -12.14 6.40
C VAL A 52 9.07 -13.39 5.95
N THR A 53 9.73 -14.32 5.25
CA THR A 53 9.09 -15.58 4.82
C THR A 53 8.65 -16.42 6.01
N THR A 54 9.44 -16.47 7.10
CA THR A 54 9.07 -17.16 8.34
C THR A 54 7.76 -16.61 8.94
N LEU A 55 7.55 -15.29 8.88
CA LEU A 55 6.29 -14.66 9.33
C LEU A 55 5.13 -15.03 8.41
N ILE A 56 5.35 -14.99 7.10
CA ILE A 56 4.34 -15.37 6.09
C ILE A 56 3.92 -16.83 6.25
N ASP A 57 4.85 -17.71 6.60
CA ASP A 57 4.57 -19.13 6.82
C ASP A 57 3.94 -19.42 8.18
N ALA A 58 4.20 -18.56 9.18
CA ALA A 58 3.48 -18.55 10.44
C ALA A 58 2.03 -18.02 10.34
N GLY A 59 1.61 -17.53 9.17
CA GLY A 59 0.23 -17.08 8.91
C GLY A 59 0.03 -15.57 8.94
N TYR A 60 1.08 -14.78 9.15
CA TYR A 60 1.03 -13.32 9.03
C TYR A 60 1.01 -12.92 7.56
N ILE A 61 -0.20 -12.76 7.02
CA ILE A 61 -0.43 -12.42 5.61
C ILE A 61 -0.84 -10.95 5.41
N GLN A 62 -1.04 -10.19 6.49
CA GLN A 62 -1.28 -8.74 6.46
C GLN A 62 -0.06 -8.02 7.00
N ILE A 63 0.81 -7.51 6.13
CA ILE A 63 2.11 -7.00 6.57
C ILE A 63 2.17 -5.49 6.40
N ILE A 64 2.54 -4.78 7.46
CA ILE A 64 2.85 -3.35 7.42
C ILE A 64 4.37 -3.20 7.59
N PHE A 65 5.08 -2.75 6.56
CA PHE A 65 6.48 -2.38 6.70
C PHE A 65 6.59 -0.92 7.11
N ASN A 66 7.04 -0.65 8.34
CA ASN A 66 7.40 0.69 8.75
C ASN A 66 8.81 1.00 8.25
N CYS A 67 8.87 1.91 7.27
CA CYS A 67 10.07 2.33 6.57
C CYS A 67 10.57 3.72 7.01
N ALA A 68 10.06 4.26 8.13
CA ALA A 68 10.43 5.58 8.63
C ALA A 68 11.93 5.72 8.93
N HIS A 69 12.63 4.61 9.18
CA HIS A 69 14.08 4.59 9.41
C HIS A 69 14.82 3.73 8.37
N LEU A 70 14.17 3.43 7.23
CA LEU A 70 14.81 2.74 6.13
C LEU A 70 15.47 3.78 5.21
N ASP A 71 16.79 3.90 5.32
CA ASP A 71 17.56 4.95 4.65
C ASP A 71 17.87 4.62 3.19
N TYR A 72 17.83 3.32 2.84
CA TYR A 72 18.19 2.84 1.51
C TYR A 72 17.58 1.47 1.21
N VAL A 73 17.28 1.26 -0.08
CA VAL A 73 16.92 -0.04 -0.63
C VAL A 73 17.66 -0.25 -1.96
N SER A 74 18.28 -1.42 -2.14
CA SER A 74 18.86 -1.85 -3.42
C SER A 74 17.80 -2.49 -4.33
N SER A 75 18.16 -2.76 -5.59
CA SER A 75 17.32 -3.53 -6.53
C SER A 75 16.95 -4.92 -6.01
N THR A 76 17.87 -5.59 -5.33
CA THR A 76 17.65 -6.89 -4.67
C THR A 76 16.72 -6.77 -3.44
N GLY A 77 16.81 -5.66 -2.70
CA GLY A 77 15.86 -5.32 -1.64
C GLY A 77 14.43 -5.15 -2.18
N ILE A 78 14.28 -4.37 -3.25
CA ILE A 78 12.98 -4.18 -3.94
C ILE A 78 12.43 -5.50 -4.49
N GLY A 79 13.30 -6.34 -5.06
CA GLY A 79 12.96 -7.70 -5.46
C GLY A 79 12.41 -8.54 -4.30
N SER A 80 12.93 -8.33 -3.09
CA SER A 80 12.43 -9.00 -1.88
C SER A 80 11.02 -8.53 -1.52
N PHE A 81 10.76 -7.23 -1.50
CA PHE A 81 9.41 -6.68 -1.24
C PHE A 81 8.37 -7.18 -2.25
N THR A 82 8.72 -7.21 -3.54
CA THR A 82 7.81 -7.68 -4.59
C THR A 82 7.53 -9.18 -4.47
N ALA A 83 8.53 -9.98 -4.10
CA ALA A 83 8.35 -11.40 -3.81
C ALA A 83 7.39 -11.63 -2.62
N PHE A 84 7.55 -10.87 -1.53
CA PHE A 84 6.64 -10.95 -0.39
C PHE A 84 5.22 -10.57 -0.77
N LEU A 85 5.05 -9.48 -1.54
CA LEU A 85 3.73 -9.02 -1.99
C LEU A 85 3.01 -10.11 -2.77
N LYS A 86 3.72 -10.78 -3.69
CA LYS A 86 3.18 -11.91 -4.45
C LYS A 86 2.80 -13.08 -3.52
N ALA A 87 3.65 -13.42 -2.56
CA ALA A 87 3.42 -14.51 -1.61
C ALA A 87 2.17 -14.26 -0.74
N VAL A 88 2.04 -13.07 -0.15
CA VAL A 88 0.87 -12.77 0.69
C VAL A 88 -0.41 -12.63 -0.11
N LYS A 89 -0.36 -12.04 -1.32
CA LYS A 89 -1.54 -11.94 -2.20
C LYS A 89 -2.05 -13.32 -2.60
N GLY A 90 -1.16 -14.27 -2.88
CA GLY A 90 -1.53 -15.67 -3.14
C GLY A 90 -2.24 -16.34 -1.96
N LYS A 91 -2.01 -15.87 -0.73
CA LYS A 91 -2.67 -16.34 0.49
C LYS A 91 -3.87 -15.46 0.91
N GLY A 92 -4.32 -14.53 0.04
CA GLY A 92 -5.45 -13.62 0.32
C GLY A 92 -5.11 -12.41 1.23
N GLY A 93 -3.82 -12.16 1.44
CA GLY A 93 -3.29 -11.04 2.22
C GLY A 93 -2.87 -9.84 1.38
N ASP A 94 -2.17 -8.88 2.00
CA ASP A 94 -1.58 -7.74 1.30
C ASP A 94 -0.44 -7.10 2.10
N ILE A 95 0.27 -6.17 1.47
CA ILE A 95 1.36 -5.40 2.08
C ILE A 95 1.08 -3.90 2.00
N VAL A 96 1.37 -3.21 3.11
CA VAL A 96 1.41 -1.75 3.19
C VAL A 96 2.85 -1.31 3.46
N LEU A 97 3.32 -0.32 2.71
CA LEU A 97 4.57 0.39 3.00
C LEU A 97 4.21 1.68 3.76
N LEU A 98 4.60 1.74 5.02
CA LEU A 98 4.31 2.83 5.94
C LEU A 98 5.51 3.78 6.01
N SER A 99 5.26 5.07 5.87
CA SER A 99 6.22 6.16 6.10
C SER A 99 7.51 5.97 5.31
N LEU A 100 7.39 5.73 3.99
CA LEU A 100 8.56 5.63 3.11
C LEU A 100 9.34 6.94 3.10
N GLN A 101 10.65 6.85 3.31
CA GLN A 101 11.55 7.98 3.13
C GLN A 101 11.53 8.46 1.66
N PRO A 102 11.62 9.79 1.39
CA PRO A 102 11.52 10.32 0.03
C PRO A 102 12.47 9.67 -0.96
N LYS A 103 13.72 9.41 -0.56
CA LYS A 103 14.73 8.75 -1.39
C LYS A 103 14.33 7.31 -1.76
N VAL A 104 13.80 6.57 -0.79
CA VAL A 104 13.33 5.20 -1.02
C VAL A 104 12.11 5.21 -1.92
N TYR A 105 11.16 6.12 -1.67
CA TYR A 105 9.97 6.29 -2.49
C TYR A 105 10.30 6.60 -3.95
N GLU A 106 11.28 7.48 -4.21
CA GLU A 106 11.74 7.80 -5.55
C GLU A 106 12.28 6.57 -6.29
N VAL A 107 13.06 5.71 -5.62
CA VAL A 107 13.54 4.46 -6.22
C VAL A 107 12.37 3.53 -6.55
N PHE A 108 11.38 3.41 -5.67
CA PHE A 108 10.16 2.63 -5.95
C PHE A 108 9.34 3.21 -7.11
N GLN A 109 9.27 4.54 -7.26
CA GLN A 109 8.59 5.20 -8.36
C GLN A 109 9.31 5.02 -9.69
N LEU A 110 10.63 5.25 -9.72
CA LEU A 110 11.46 5.15 -10.94
C LEU A 110 11.36 3.76 -11.56
N LEU A 111 11.28 2.73 -10.72
CA LEU A 111 11.14 1.34 -11.17
C LEU A 111 9.68 0.92 -11.41
N GLY A 112 8.71 1.83 -11.22
CA GLY A 112 7.29 1.58 -11.40
C GLY A 112 6.65 0.71 -10.32
N PHE A 113 7.38 0.39 -9.25
CA PHE A 113 6.90 -0.51 -8.20
C PHE A 113 5.92 0.14 -7.24
N ALA A 114 5.99 1.46 -7.05
CA ALA A 114 5.09 2.19 -6.16
C ALA A 114 3.60 1.94 -6.46
N ASN A 115 3.25 1.67 -7.73
CA ASN A 115 1.87 1.41 -8.14
C ASN A 115 1.31 0.04 -7.70
N PHE A 116 2.18 -0.91 -7.31
CA PHE A 116 1.74 -2.24 -6.86
C PHE A 116 1.54 -2.32 -5.35
N PHE A 117 2.13 -1.39 -4.60
CA PHE A 117 2.07 -1.36 -3.14
C PHE A 117 1.03 -0.34 -2.68
N THR A 118 0.38 -0.66 -1.57
CA THR A 118 -0.35 0.36 -0.81
C THR A 118 0.68 1.13 0.02
N ILE A 119 0.72 2.46 -0.14
CA ILE A 119 1.67 3.32 0.58
C ILE A 119 0.88 4.29 1.43
N HIS A 120 1.19 4.35 2.72
CA HIS A 120 0.54 5.22 3.69
C HIS A 120 1.56 5.98 4.53
N ASP A 121 1.15 7.12 5.07
CA ASP A 121 2.00 7.92 5.96
C ASP A 121 1.72 7.68 7.45
N SER A 122 0.61 7.01 7.79
CA SER A 122 0.19 6.77 9.18
C SER A 122 -0.08 5.29 9.48
N LEU A 123 0.24 4.90 10.71
CA LEU A 123 -0.01 3.54 11.16
C LEU A 123 -1.53 3.28 11.26
N GLU A 124 -2.30 4.29 11.69
CA GLU A 124 -3.74 4.19 11.83
C GLU A 124 -4.44 3.87 10.50
N THR A 125 -4.07 4.56 9.41
CA THR A 125 -4.63 4.27 8.08
C THR A 125 -4.25 2.88 7.58
N SER A 126 -3.06 2.40 7.92
CA SER A 126 -2.58 1.06 7.56
C SER A 126 -3.35 -0.03 8.28
N ILE A 127 -3.62 0.15 9.58
CA ILE A 127 -4.46 -0.76 10.36
C ILE A 127 -5.90 -0.73 9.86
N ALA A 128 -6.45 0.46 9.59
CA ALA A 128 -7.80 0.60 9.06
C ALA A 128 -7.98 -0.09 7.70
N PHE A 129 -6.97 -0.02 6.82
CA PHE A 129 -6.99 -0.74 5.54
C PHE A 129 -7.16 -2.24 5.70
N PHE A 130 -6.46 -2.87 6.65
CA PHE A 130 -6.58 -4.30 6.90
C PHE A 130 -7.86 -4.69 7.64
N LYS A 131 -8.36 -3.84 8.55
CA LYS A 131 -9.68 -4.01 9.16
C LYS A 131 -10.79 -4.00 8.11
N ASN A 132 -10.72 -3.04 7.20
CA ASN A 132 -11.72 -2.87 6.15
C ASN A 132 -11.61 -3.96 5.07
N LYS A 133 -10.42 -4.49 4.76
CA LYS A 133 -10.25 -5.63 3.83
C LYS A 133 -10.86 -6.95 4.32
N GLY A 134 -11.04 -7.12 5.63
CA GLY A 134 -11.77 -8.27 6.20
C GLY A 134 -13.28 -8.24 5.94
N SER A 135 -13.81 -7.10 5.50
CA SER A 135 -15.18 -6.92 5.03
C SER A 135 -15.12 -6.67 3.52
N ALA A 136 -15.64 -7.59 2.71
CA ALA A 136 -15.46 -7.57 1.27
C ALA A 136 -15.78 -6.21 0.58
N ALA A 137 -14.93 -5.86 -0.40
CA ALA A 137 -15.09 -4.90 -1.50
C ALA A 137 -14.77 -3.40 -1.30
N THR A 138 -13.67 -3.00 -1.97
CA THR A 138 -13.10 -1.68 -2.38
C THR A 138 -14.15 -0.73 -3.07
N PRO A 139 -13.90 0.59 -3.34
CA PRO A 139 -12.57 1.20 -3.46
C PRO A 139 -12.35 2.63 -2.95
N GLN A 140 -11.06 3.00 -2.92
CA GLN A 140 -10.63 4.37 -3.20
C GLN A 140 -11.50 4.93 -4.33
N VAL A 141 -12.10 6.06 -4.02
CA VAL A 141 -13.17 6.70 -4.77
C VAL A 141 -12.82 6.82 -6.27
N THR A 142 -13.24 5.85 -7.09
CA THR A 142 -13.26 5.91 -8.55
C THR A 142 -14.44 6.79 -8.97
N LEU A 143 -14.44 8.06 -8.55
CA LEU A 143 -15.45 9.04 -8.97
C LEU A 143 -15.46 9.24 -10.49
N PHE A 144 -14.34 8.89 -11.14
CA PHE A 144 -14.15 8.99 -12.57
C PHE A 144 -13.80 7.61 -13.17
N PRO A 145 -14.36 7.26 -14.35
CA PRO A 145 -15.19 8.13 -15.18
C PRO A 145 -16.62 8.31 -14.66
N LYS A 146 -17.05 9.57 -14.44
CA LYS A 146 -18.40 9.88 -13.97
C LYS A 146 -19.36 9.82 -15.14
N ILE A 147 -20.39 8.99 -15.05
CA ILE A 147 -21.55 9.06 -15.94
C ILE A 147 -22.58 9.96 -15.28
N PHE A 148 -23.03 10.99 -15.98
CA PHE A 148 -23.99 11.96 -15.45
C PHE A 148 -24.93 12.44 -16.55
N SER A 149 -26.11 12.92 -16.14
CA SER A 149 -27.05 13.56 -17.06
C SER A 149 -26.84 15.06 -17.04
N CYS A 150 -26.81 15.68 -18.21
CA CYS A 150 -26.79 17.14 -18.30
C CYS A 150 -28.04 17.73 -17.62
N PRO A 151 -27.91 18.70 -16.70
CA PRO A 151 -29.06 19.27 -15.99
C PRO A 151 -30.01 20.08 -16.90
N ILE A 152 -29.55 20.47 -18.10
CA ILE A 152 -30.33 21.28 -19.04
C ILE A 152 -31.12 20.42 -20.04
N CYS A 153 -30.56 19.31 -20.51
CA CYS A 153 -31.15 18.52 -21.60
C CYS A 153 -31.25 17.03 -21.32
N ALA A 154 -30.92 16.59 -20.10
CA ALA A 154 -30.90 15.20 -19.65
C ALA A 154 -29.98 14.25 -20.46
N LYS A 155 -29.18 14.75 -21.41
CA LYS A 155 -28.22 13.93 -22.17
C LYS A 155 -27.23 13.23 -21.22
N LYS A 156 -27.10 11.92 -21.34
CA LYS A 156 -26.07 11.14 -20.64
C LYS A 156 -24.68 11.47 -21.21
N LEU A 157 -23.76 11.84 -20.34
CA LEU A 157 -22.39 12.23 -20.65
C LEU A 157 -21.42 11.45 -19.75
N LYS A 158 -20.15 11.36 -20.18
CA LYS A 158 -19.06 10.71 -19.46
C LYS A 158 -17.92 11.69 -19.27
N ALA A 159 -17.50 11.94 -18.03
CA ALA A 159 -16.31 12.70 -17.72
C ALA A 159 -15.20 11.75 -17.23
N PRO A 160 -14.00 11.74 -17.85
CA PRO A 160 -12.89 10.90 -17.39
C PRO A 160 -12.09 11.52 -16.23
N ARG A 161 -12.29 12.80 -15.92
CA ARG A 161 -11.59 13.56 -14.86
C ARG A 161 -12.40 14.79 -14.43
N PRO A 162 -12.07 15.44 -13.30
CA PRO A 162 -12.62 16.77 -12.95
C PRO A 162 -12.30 17.84 -14.00
N GLY A 163 -13.14 18.87 -14.07
CA GLY A 163 -12.95 20.01 -14.96
C GLY A 163 -14.23 20.49 -15.65
N ARG A 164 -14.06 21.37 -16.64
CA ARG A 164 -15.15 21.94 -17.44
C ARG A 164 -15.39 21.09 -18.69
N PHE A 165 -16.63 20.67 -18.91
CA PHE A 165 -17.07 19.87 -20.04
C PHE A 165 -18.21 20.57 -20.77
N ARG A 166 -18.21 20.47 -22.11
CA ARG A 166 -19.32 20.96 -22.93
C ARG A 166 -20.29 19.81 -23.21
N CYS A 167 -21.58 20.01 -22.93
CA CYS A 167 -22.59 19.04 -23.33
C CYS A 167 -22.61 18.88 -24.86
N SER A 168 -22.62 17.63 -25.35
CA SER A 168 -22.65 17.36 -26.79
C SER A 168 -23.94 17.83 -27.45
N GLU A 169 -25.05 17.86 -26.69
CA GLU A 169 -26.40 18.19 -27.13
C GLU A 169 -26.67 19.70 -27.03
N CYS A 170 -26.93 20.22 -25.82
CA CYS A 170 -27.32 21.62 -25.60
C CYS A 170 -26.15 22.62 -25.53
N LYS A 171 -24.90 22.17 -25.73
CA LYS A 171 -23.68 23.00 -25.67
C LYS A 171 -23.41 23.73 -24.35
N THR A 172 -24.21 23.51 -23.31
CA THR A 172 -24.01 24.04 -21.95
C THR A 172 -22.66 23.60 -21.38
N ILE A 173 -21.98 24.51 -20.67
CA ILE A 173 -20.75 24.23 -19.95
C ILE A 173 -21.10 23.69 -18.56
N LEU A 174 -20.50 22.57 -18.22
CA LEU A 174 -20.72 21.85 -16.97
C LEU A 174 -19.38 21.76 -16.25
N ALA A 175 -19.33 22.19 -15.00
CA ALA A 175 -18.16 22.03 -14.15
C ALA A 175 -18.34 20.79 -13.28
N ILE A 176 -17.28 19.99 -13.18
CA ILE A 176 -17.24 18.79 -12.33
C ILE A 176 -16.07 18.92 -11.36
N ASP A 177 -16.35 18.91 -10.07
CA ASP A 177 -15.35 19.02 -9.01
C ASP A 177 -14.65 17.68 -8.71
N ASN A 178 -13.70 17.69 -7.77
CA ASN A 178 -12.98 16.50 -7.33
C ASN A 178 -13.88 15.47 -6.59
N ASN A 179 -15.06 15.88 -6.15
CA ASN A 179 -16.08 15.05 -5.52
C ASN A 179 -17.15 14.57 -6.54
N ALA A 180 -16.87 14.78 -7.83
CA ALA A 180 -17.75 14.53 -8.97
C ALA A 180 -19.14 15.17 -8.88
N GLN A 181 -19.31 16.27 -8.15
CA GLN A 181 -20.53 17.06 -8.23
C GLN A 181 -20.56 17.82 -9.55
N VAL A 182 -21.73 17.85 -10.21
CA VAL A 182 -21.92 18.54 -11.49
C VAL A 182 -22.65 19.84 -11.22
N SER A 183 -22.05 20.96 -11.60
CA SER A 183 -22.68 22.28 -11.56
C SER A 183 -22.65 22.93 -12.94
N LEU A 184 -23.46 23.98 -13.12
CA LEU A 184 -23.33 24.85 -14.28
C LEU A 184 -22.03 25.65 -14.15
N GLY A 185 -21.26 25.69 -15.24
CA GLY A 185 -19.90 26.26 -15.28
C GLY A 185 -19.77 27.48 -16.17
#